data_AF-A0A9D7V2Y9-F1
#
_entry.id   AF-A0A9D7V2Y9-F1
#
_cell.length_a   1.000
_cell.length_b   1.000
_cell.length_c   1.000
_cell.angle_alpha   90.00
_cell.angle_beta   90.00
_cell.angle_gamma   90.00
#
_symmetry.space_group_name_H-M   'P 1'
#
loop_
_entity.id
_entity.type
_entity.pdbx_description
1 polymer ?
#
loop_
_entity_poly.entity_id
_entity_poly.type
_entity_poly.pdbx_seq_one_letter_code
_entity_poly.pdbx_strand_id
1 'polypeptide(L)'
;MLLESLGWQEFRYKAVIAVLVGLFQLIPFLGPIIVAVVLFMMALVRGVDTAVAVVLIHITVQWLVNSFVAPRLERRYIDIHPAVLVMVIVAVSEFGWLWILAAAPITAAVRDVFRYVYGRVSDPPLPAGVLPGWPPKILPDSRLFGPFIPAQPPPPVEPPVPIAYRRNRAIRQSQVPGNNR
;
A
#
# COMPACT_ATOMS: atom_id res chain seq x y z
N MET A 1 -46.18 3.24 0.17
CA MET A 1 -46.39 2.16 1.17
C MET A 1 -45.09 1.44 1.56
N LEU A 2 -44.42 0.62 0.73
CA LEU A 2 -43.16 -0.05 1.14
C LEU A 2 -41.96 0.89 1.34
N LEU A 3 -41.93 2.03 0.63
CA LEU A 3 -40.90 3.06 0.81
C LEU A 3 -41.13 3.94 2.06
N GLU A 4 -42.38 4.05 2.53
CA GLU A 4 -42.72 4.81 3.73
C GLU A 4 -42.53 3.97 5.00
N SER A 5 -42.77 2.65 4.91
CA SER A 5 -42.36 1.69 5.97
C SER A 5 -40.84 1.53 6.06
N LEU A 6 -40.09 1.95 5.03
CA LEU A 6 -38.62 1.96 5.00
C LEU A 6 -38.01 3.01 5.96
N GLY A 7 -38.83 3.78 6.67
CA GLY A 7 -38.35 4.61 7.77
C GLY A 7 -37.44 5.75 7.33
N TRP A 8 -37.73 6.39 6.19
CA TRP A 8 -37.16 7.70 5.80
C TRP A 8 -37.59 8.86 6.72
N GLN A 9 -37.88 8.56 7.98
CA GLN A 9 -38.11 9.53 9.03
C GLN A 9 -36.80 10.28 9.26
N GLU A 10 -36.84 11.61 9.17
CA GLU A 10 -35.72 12.50 9.49
C GLU A 10 -35.30 12.32 10.95
N PHE A 11 -34.35 11.42 11.24
CA PHE A 11 -33.69 11.44 12.54
C PHE A 11 -32.97 12.78 12.68
N ARG A 12 -33.28 13.50 13.76
CA ARG A 12 -32.56 14.71 14.17
C ARG A 12 -31.02 14.55 14.22
N TYR A 13 -30.55 13.30 14.23
CA TYR A 13 -29.14 12.94 14.39
C TYR A 13 -28.59 12.05 13.26
N LYS A 14 -29.27 11.96 12.10
CA LYS A 14 -28.80 11.14 10.95
C LYS A 14 -27.34 11.46 10.59
N ALA A 15 -27.00 12.74 10.52
CA ALA A 15 -25.66 13.19 10.17
C ALA A 15 -24.60 12.74 11.18
N VAL A 16 -24.89 12.87 12.48
CA VAL A 16 -23.96 12.45 13.55
C VAL A 16 -23.73 10.95 13.51
N ILE A 17 -24.80 10.17 13.36
CA ILE A 17 -24.71 8.71 13.27
C ILE A 17 -23.93 8.30 12.01
N ALA A 18 -24.18 8.93 10.87
CA ALA A 18 -23.46 8.64 9.62
C ALA A 18 -21.96 8.94 9.74
N VAL A 19 -21.60 10.07 10.36
CA VAL A 19 -20.19 10.43 10.61
C VAL A 19 -19.53 9.44 11.57
N LEU A 20 -20.19 9.09 12.67
CA LEU A 20 -19.66 8.12 13.62
C LEU A 20 -19.48 6.73 12.98
N VAL A 21 -20.47 6.29 12.21
CA VAL A 21 -20.41 5.03 11.45
C VAL A 21 -19.24 5.05 10.47
N GLY A 22 -19.06 6.14 9.73
CA GLY A 22 -17.93 6.31 8.81
C GLY A 22 -16.58 6.31 9.54
N LEU A 23 -16.50 6.96 10.70
CA LEU A 23 -15.28 6.99 11.52
C LEU A 23 -14.91 5.61 12.05
N PHE A 24 -15.89 4.87 12.60
CA PHE A 24 -15.66 3.50 13.07
C PHE A 24 -15.22 2.57 11.93
N GLN A 25 -15.76 2.74 10.72
CA GLN A 25 -15.40 1.95 9.55
C GLN A 25 -13.95 2.15 9.07
N LEU A 26 -13.23 3.16 9.57
CA LEU A 26 -11.79 3.28 9.32
C LEU A 26 -10.99 2.17 9.99
N ILE A 27 -11.51 1.55 11.06
CA ILE A 27 -10.87 0.42 11.75
C ILE A 27 -11.27 -0.88 11.03
N PRO A 28 -10.32 -1.56 10.36
CA PRO A 28 -10.61 -2.81 9.66
C PRO A 28 -11.14 -3.88 10.62
N PHE A 29 -12.05 -4.72 10.12
CA PHE A 29 -12.74 -5.80 10.85
C PHE A 29 -13.66 -5.34 11.99
N LEU A 30 -13.21 -4.51 12.92
CA LEU A 30 -14.02 -4.07 14.06
C LEU A 30 -15.05 -3.01 13.72
N GLY A 31 -14.69 -2.05 12.87
CA GLY A 31 -15.58 -0.98 12.45
C GLY A 31 -16.92 -1.50 11.93
N PRO A 32 -16.90 -2.40 10.93
CA PRO A 32 -18.10 -3.06 10.43
C PRO A 32 -18.92 -3.76 11.53
N ILE A 33 -18.27 -4.50 12.44
CA ILE A 33 -18.95 -5.24 13.51
C ILE A 33 -19.66 -4.29 14.48
N ILE A 34 -18.95 -3.27 14.98
CA ILE A 34 -19.51 -2.28 15.93
C ILE A 34 -20.69 -1.56 15.29
N VAL A 35 -20.52 -1.11 14.03
CA VAL A 35 -21.59 -0.46 13.27
C VAL A 35 -22.79 -1.39 13.09
N ALA A 36 -22.56 -2.67 12.77
CA ALA A 36 -23.65 -3.64 12.62
C ALA A 36 -24.45 -3.79 13.93
N VAL A 37 -23.78 -3.90 15.07
CA VAL A 37 -24.43 -4.02 16.39
C VAL A 37 -25.24 -2.76 16.71
N VAL A 38 -24.66 -1.57 16.53
CA VAL A 38 -25.35 -0.31 16.81
C VAL A 38 -26.57 -0.13 15.90
N LEU A 39 -26.43 -0.38 14.60
CA LEU A 39 -27.53 -0.29 13.64
C LEU A 39 -28.64 -1.31 13.95
N PHE A 40 -28.26 -2.54 14.32
CA PHE A 40 -29.22 -3.58 14.70
C PHE A 40 -30.01 -3.19 15.96
N MET A 41 -29.33 -2.72 17.01
CA MET A 41 -29.97 -2.24 18.23
C MET A 41 -30.92 -1.06 17.94
N MET A 42 -30.50 -0.10 17.11
CA MET A 42 -31.34 1.03 16.73
C MET A 42 -32.56 0.61 15.91
N ALA A 43 -32.40 -0.35 15.01
CA ALA A 43 -33.48 -0.82 14.16
C ALA A 43 -34.49 -1.69 14.91
N LEU A 44 -34.03 -2.48 15.90
CA LEU A 44 -34.88 -3.29 16.79
C LEU A 44 -35.94 -2.45 17.51
N VAL A 45 -35.59 -1.22 17.93
CA VAL A 45 -36.52 -0.30 18.60
C VAL A 45 -37.73 0.04 17.70
N ARG A 46 -37.59 -0.05 16.37
CA ARG A 46 -38.68 0.23 15.42
C ARG A 46 -39.47 -1.01 15.02
N GLY A 47 -38.96 -2.21 15.33
CA GLY A 47 -39.59 -3.49 15.01
C GLY A 47 -38.61 -4.48 14.39
N VAL A 48 -38.91 -5.77 14.57
CA VAL A 48 -38.06 -6.89 14.10
C VAL A 48 -37.86 -6.83 12.58
N ASP A 49 -38.91 -6.51 11.82
CA ASP A 49 -38.85 -6.42 10.35
C ASP A 49 -37.85 -5.36 9.88
N THR A 50 -37.78 -4.23 10.59
CA THR A 50 -36.83 -3.15 10.29
C THR A 50 -35.39 -3.58 10.64
N ALA A 51 -35.22 -4.28 11.77
CA ALA A 51 -33.91 -4.80 12.18
C ALA A 51 -33.34 -5.81 11.18
N VAL A 52 -34.17 -6.74 10.71
CA VAL A 52 -33.79 -7.72 9.69
C VAL A 52 -33.39 -7.02 8.39
N ALA A 53 -34.17 -6.05 7.93
CA ALA A 53 -33.86 -5.28 6.73
C ALA A 53 -32.52 -4.53 6.83
N VAL A 54 -32.26 -3.87 7.97
CA VAL A 54 -31.00 -3.12 8.19
C VAL A 54 -29.79 -4.05 8.21
N VAL A 55 -29.88 -5.20 8.86
CA VAL A 55 -28.80 -6.19 8.89
C VAL A 55 -28.52 -6.75 7.49
N LEU A 56 -29.58 -7.09 6.73
CA LEU A 56 -29.46 -7.55 5.34
C LEU A 56 -28.75 -6.52 4.45
N ILE A 57 -29.14 -5.25 4.56
CA ILE A 57 -28.49 -4.15 3.83
C ILE A 57 -27.03 -4.04 4.24
N HIS A 58 -26.74 -4.05 5.55
CA HIS A 58 -25.36 -3.94 6.05
C HIS A 58 -24.48 -5.08 5.51
N ILE A 59 -24.95 -6.33 5.60
CA ILE A 59 -24.22 -7.51 5.10
C ILE A 59 -23.99 -7.39 3.59
N THR A 60 -25.00 -6.97 2.82
CA THR A 60 -24.89 -6.81 1.37
C THR A 60 -23.84 -5.76 1.00
N VAL A 61 -23.84 -4.61 1.70
CA VAL A 61 -22.85 -3.56 1.50
C VAL A 61 -21.45 -4.06 1.86
N GLN A 62 -21.28 -4.75 3.00
CA GLN A 62 -19.98 -5.31 3.38
C GLN A 62 -19.49 -6.35 2.37
N TRP A 63 -20.39 -7.18 1.85
CA TRP A 63 -20.06 -8.15 0.82
C TRP A 63 -19.58 -7.49 -0.47
N LEU A 64 -20.25 -6.42 -0.92
CA LEU A 64 -19.83 -5.60 -2.06
C LEU A 64 -18.44 -4.97 -1.83
N VAL A 65 -18.21 -4.36 -0.66
CA VAL A 65 -16.92 -3.77 -0.32
C VAL A 65 -15.82 -4.83 -0.35
N ASN A 66 -16.04 -5.96 0.29
CA ASN A 66 -15.05 -7.03 0.36
C ASN A 66 -14.82 -7.72 -1.00
N SER A 67 -15.84 -7.79 -1.85
CA SER A 67 -15.71 -8.44 -3.17
C SER A 67 -15.09 -7.52 -4.23
N PHE A 68 -15.26 -6.20 -4.12
CA PHE A 68 -14.81 -5.25 -5.15
C PHE A 68 -13.67 -4.34 -4.69
N VAL A 69 -13.74 -3.81 -3.48
CA VAL A 69 -12.77 -2.83 -2.96
C VAL A 69 -11.53 -3.53 -2.42
N ALA A 70 -11.72 -4.55 -1.56
CA ALA A 70 -10.61 -5.29 -0.96
C ALA A 70 -9.62 -5.85 -2.01
N PRO A 71 -10.04 -6.60 -3.05
CA PRO A 71 -9.08 -7.15 -4.01
C PRO A 71 -8.37 -6.08 -4.83
N ARG A 72 -8.96 -4.89 -5.03
CA ARG A 72 -8.29 -3.77 -5.71
C ARG A 72 -7.22 -3.12 -4.81
N LEU A 73 -7.46 -3.09 -3.51
CA LEU A 73 -6.53 -2.56 -2.52
C LEU A 73 -5.37 -3.54 -2.28
N GLU A 74 -5.66 -4.82 -2.10
CA GLU A 74 -4.66 -5.87 -1.83
C GLU A 74 -3.72 -6.08 -3.02
N ARG A 75 -4.22 -5.97 -4.26
CA ARG A 75 -3.42 -6.05 -5.49
C ARG A 75 -2.27 -5.03 -5.57
N ARG A 76 -2.30 -3.96 -4.76
CA ARG A 76 -1.27 -2.90 -4.79
C ARG A 76 -0.32 -2.92 -3.60
N TYR A 77 -0.61 -3.63 -2.51
CA TYR A 77 0.08 -3.36 -1.24
C TYR A 77 0.59 -4.58 -0.46
N ILE A 78 0.03 -5.77 -0.63
CA ILE A 78 0.35 -6.89 0.27
C ILE A 78 1.41 -7.79 -0.34
N ASP A 79 2.64 -7.41 -0.06
CA ASP A 79 3.83 -8.22 -0.25
C ASP A 79 4.53 -8.25 1.12
N ILE A 80 3.73 -8.60 2.14
CA ILE A 80 4.13 -8.84 3.53
C ILE A 80 3.91 -10.33 3.77
N HIS A 81 4.97 -11.05 4.11
CA HIS A 81 4.85 -12.47 4.41
C HIS A 81 3.94 -12.65 5.64
N PRO A 82 2.90 -13.51 5.60
CA PRO A 82 1.95 -13.69 6.72
C PRO A 82 2.63 -13.95 8.06
N ALA A 83 3.77 -14.66 8.03
CA ALA A 83 4.59 -14.90 9.23
C ALA A 83 5.07 -13.62 9.94
N VAL A 84 5.39 -12.55 9.20
CA VAL A 84 5.81 -11.26 9.78
C VAL A 84 4.65 -10.62 10.53
N LEU A 85 3.45 -10.65 9.96
CA LEU A 85 2.26 -10.10 10.62
C LEU A 85 1.95 -10.87 11.91
N VAL A 86 2.03 -12.20 11.89
CA VAL A 86 1.85 -13.04 13.09
C VAL A 86 2.89 -12.71 14.16
N MET A 87 4.17 -12.57 13.79
CA MET A 87 5.22 -12.17 14.74
C MET A 87 4.94 -10.80 15.36
N VAL A 88 4.52 -9.81 14.57
CA VAL A 88 4.17 -8.49 15.10
C VAL A 88 2.98 -8.58 16.04
N ILE A 89 1.90 -9.28 15.67
CA ILE A 89 0.72 -9.46 16.52
C ILE A 89 1.10 -10.06 17.86
N VAL A 90 1.92 -11.12 17.87
CA VAL A 90 2.40 -11.73 19.11
C VAL A 90 3.21 -10.72 19.92
N ALA A 91 4.14 -10.00 19.31
CA ALA A 91 4.97 -9.01 20.00
C ALA A 91 4.16 -7.85 20.60
N VAL A 92 3.14 -7.34 19.89
CA VAL A 92 2.33 -6.23 20.38
C VAL A 92 1.17 -6.65 21.28
N SER A 93 0.84 -7.95 21.32
CA SER A 93 -0.25 -8.46 22.18
C SER A 93 -0.01 -8.24 23.67
N GLU A 94 1.26 -8.15 24.09
CA GLU A 94 1.64 -7.86 25.48
C GLU A 94 1.16 -6.48 25.95
N PHE A 95 0.98 -5.53 25.04
CA PHE A 95 0.49 -4.19 25.34
C PHE A 95 -1.04 -4.11 25.40
N GLY A 96 -1.74 -5.21 25.12
CA GLY A 96 -3.19 -5.35 25.22
C GLY A 96 -3.91 -5.46 23.87
N TRP A 97 -5.23 -5.73 23.93
CA TRP A 97 -6.05 -6.04 22.76
C TRP A 97 -6.13 -4.90 21.73
N LEU A 98 -6.04 -3.64 22.18
CA LEU A 98 -6.02 -2.47 21.28
C LEU A 98 -4.85 -2.51 20.28
N TRP A 99 -3.70 -3.02 20.70
CA TRP A 99 -2.50 -3.08 19.86
C TRP A 99 -2.58 -4.17 18.81
N ILE A 100 -3.29 -5.26 19.10
CA ILE A 100 -3.56 -6.34 18.12
C ILE A 100 -4.34 -5.77 16.93
N LEU A 101 -5.30 -4.87 17.18
CA LEU A 101 -6.11 -4.24 16.14
C LEU A 101 -5.30 -3.27 15.29
N ALA A 102 -4.38 -2.55 15.93
CA ALA A 102 -3.49 -1.61 15.25
C ALA A 102 -2.28 -2.30 14.58
N ALA A 103 -2.03 -3.59 14.85
CA ALA A 103 -0.86 -4.31 14.36
C ALA A 103 -0.75 -4.30 12.83
N ALA A 104 -1.86 -4.58 12.13
CA ALA A 104 -1.88 -4.61 10.66
C ALA A 104 -1.54 -3.26 10.01
N PRO A 105 -2.23 -2.14 10.32
CA PRO A 105 -1.90 -0.85 9.72
C PRO A 105 -0.51 -0.33 10.15
N ILE A 106 -0.09 -0.56 11.40
CA ILE A 106 1.25 -0.17 11.85
C ILE A 106 2.33 -0.93 11.08
N THR A 107 2.18 -2.26 10.92
CA THR A 107 3.13 -3.08 10.17
C THR A 107 3.25 -2.62 8.73
N ALA A 108 2.12 -2.30 8.08
CA ALA A 108 2.10 -1.75 6.74
C ALA A 108 2.84 -0.40 6.66
N ALA A 109 2.54 0.53 7.58
CA ALA A 109 3.19 1.84 7.62
C ALA A 109 4.71 1.74 7.84
N VAL A 110 5.15 0.92 8.79
CA VAL A 110 6.58 0.71 9.10
C VAL A 110 7.31 0.12 7.90
N ARG A 111 6.73 -0.90 7.24
CA ARG A 111 7.30 -1.47 6.02
C ARG A 111 7.44 -0.44 4.92
N ASP A 112 6.42 0.38 4.70
CA ASP A 112 6.43 1.36 3.63
C ASP A 112 7.50 2.43 3.86
N VAL A 113 7.65 2.89 5.11
CA VAL A 113 8.75 3.77 5.53
C VAL A 113 10.10 3.08 5.30
N PHE A 114 10.25 1.83 5.72
CA PHE A 114 11.50 1.08 5.56
C PHE A 114 11.89 0.91 4.09
N ARG A 115 10.93 0.50 3.23
CA ARG A 115 11.15 0.36 1.78
C ARG A 115 11.53 1.70 1.14
N TYR A 116 10.91 2.79 1.57
CA TYR A 116 11.23 4.12 1.09
C TYR A 116 12.65 4.55 1.47
N VAL A 117 13.03 4.40 2.75
CA VAL A 117 14.36 4.77 3.24
C VAL A 117 15.44 3.90 2.59
N TYR A 118 15.25 2.58 2.57
CA TYR A 118 16.21 1.65 1.97
C TYR A 118 16.40 1.92 0.47
N GLY A 119 15.33 2.23 -0.26
CA GLY A 119 15.42 2.59 -1.67
C GLY A 119 16.15 3.92 -1.93
N ARG A 120 16.15 4.83 -0.95
CA ARG A 120 16.83 6.13 -1.06
C ARG A 120 18.31 6.07 -0.70
N VAL A 121 18.68 5.17 0.22
CA VAL A 121 20.05 4.97 0.71
C VAL A 121 20.83 3.97 -0.14
N SER A 122 20.16 3.10 -0.89
CA SER A 122 20.83 2.16 -1.81
C SER A 122 21.49 2.91 -2.97
N ASP A 123 22.68 2.45 -3.39
CA ASP A 123 23.39 2.94 -4.57
C ASP A 123 23.20 1.96 -5.75
N PRO A 124 22.61 2.40 -6.88
CA PRO A 124 22.17 3.75 -7.20
C PRO A 124 20.82 4.12 -6.55
N PRO A 125 20.60 5.39 -6.14
CA PRO A 125 19.37 5.80 -5.49
C PRO A 125 18.17 5.69 -6.43
N LEU A 126 17.09 5.06 -5.96
CA LEU A 126 15.84 4.99 -6.70
C LEU A 126 15.20 6.39 -6.80
N PRO A 127 14.70 6.81 -7.98
CA PRO A 127 14.03 8.10 -8.15
C PRO A 127 12.73 8.16 -7.34
N ALA A 128 12.37 9.36 -6.89
CA ALA A 128 11.16 9.60 -6.10
C ALA A 128 9.92 9.08 -6.86
N GLY A 129 9.19 8.15 -6.25
CA GLY A 129 7.99 7.53 -6.84
C GLY A 129 8.19 6.11 -7.41
N VAL A 130 9.40 5.54 -7.32
CA VAL A 130 9.66 4.13 -7.68
C VAL A 130 9.95 3.32 -6.41
N LEU A 131 9.04 2.42 -6.05
CA LEU A 131 9.23 1.48 -4.94
C LEU A 131 10.07 0.27 -5.40
N PRO A 132 10.92 -0.30 -4.52
CA PRO A 132 11.63 -1.55 -4.81
C PRO A 132 10.65 -2.67 -5.19
N GLY A 133 10.87 -3.33 -6.34
CA GLY A 133 10.01 -4.41 -6.85
C GLY A 133 8.88 -4.00 -7.79
N TRP A 134 8.74 -2.70 -8.10
CA TRP A 134 7.78 -2.21 -9.10
C TRP A 134 8.50 -1.76 -10.38
N PRO A 135 7.97 -2.07 -11.58
CA PRO A 135 8.54 -1.54 -12.81
C PRO A 135 8.46 0.00 -12.79
N PRO A 136 9.51 0.72 -13.24
CA PRO A 136 9.47 2.17 -13.35
C PRO A 136 8.23 2.58 -14.12
N LYS A 137 7.37 3.41 -13.51
CA LYS A 137 6.20 3.95 -14.22
C LYS A 137 6.76 4.81 -15.36
N ILE A 138 6.63 4.34 -16.60
CA ILE A 138 7.04 5.09 -17.78
C ILE A 138 6.24 6.39 -17.75
N LEU A 139 6.90 7.48 -17.38
CA LEU A 139 6.28 8.79 -17.40
C LEU A 139 5.88 9.07 -18.86
N PRO A 140 4.65 9.53 -19.14
CA PRO A 140 4.21 9.90 -20.50
C PRO A 140 5.15 10.92 -21.16
N ASP A 141 5.93 11.65 -20.35
CA ASP A 141 6.94 12.61 -20.75
C ASP A 141 8.38 12.15 -20.44
N SER A 142 8.67 10.87 -20.69
CA SER A 142 10.02 10.29 -20.73
C SER A 142 10.88 10.81 -21.91
N ARG A 143 10.46 11.92 -22.51
CA ARG A 143 11.22 12.67 -23.52
C ARG A 143 12.04 13.79 -22.88
N LEU A 144 11.62 14.32 -21.73
CA LEU A 144 12.37 15.33 -20.97
C LEU A 144 13.49 14.73 -20.12
N PHE A 145 13.27 13.50 -19.65
CA PHE A 145 14.27 12.68 -18.97
C PHE A 145 14.47 11.45 -19.84
N GLY A 146 15.65 11.31 -20.45
CA GLY A 146 15.98 10.14 -21.28
C GLY A 146 15.76 8.81 -20.54
N PRO A 147 15.92 7.67 -21.23
CA PRO A 147 15.80 6.36 -20.57
C PRO A 147 16.58 6.37 -19.26
N PHE A 148 16.00 5.83 -18.19
CA PHE A 148 16.71 5.66 -16.93
C PHE A 148 17.92 4.76 -17.19
N ILE A 149 19.06 5.40 -17.48
CA ILE A 149 20.36 4.77 -17.53
C ILE A 149 20.82 4.88 -16.08
N PRO A 150 20.83 3.77 -15.30
CA PRO A 150 21.43 3.82 -13.98
C PRO A 150 22.81 4.44 -14.14
N ALA A 151 23.12 5.44 -13.32
CA ALA A 151 24.43 6.08 -13.37
C ALA A 151 25.48 4.97 -13.32
N GLN A 152 26.21 4.78 -14.42
CA GLN A 152 27.31 3.82 -14.38
C GLN A 152 28.20 4.26 -13.22
N PRO A 153 28.64 3.34 -12.35
CA PRO A 153 29.62 3.69 -11.34
C PRO A 153 30.74 4.45 -12.05
N PRO A 154 31.26 5.55 -11.46
CA PRO A 154 32.34 6.28 -12.09
C PRO A 154 33.40 5.25 -12.51
N PRO A 155 33.88 5.31 -13.76
CA PRO A 155 34.85 4.34 -14.23
C PRO A 155 35.96 4.25 -13.19
N PRO A 156 36.44 3.03 -12.84
CA PRO A 156 37.51 2.88 -11.86
C PRO A 156 38.58 3.91 -12.20
N VAL A 157 38.95 4.75 -11.22
CA VAL A 157 39.97 5.78 -11.44
C VAL A 157 41.21 5.03 -11.92
N GLU A 158 41.45 5.04 -13.24
CA GLU A 158 42.59 4.33 -13.82
C GLU A 158 43.81 4.93 -13.13
N PRO A 159 44.64 4.12 -12.44
CA PRO A 159 45.87 4.65 -11.87
C PRO A 159 46.65 5.34 -13.00
N PRO A 160 47.29 6.49 -12.74
CA PRO A 160 48.01 7.22 -13.77
C PRO A 160 49.01 6.27 -14.43
N VAL A 161 48.77 5.97 -15.71
CA VAL A 161 49.58 5.00 -16.45
C VAL A 161 51.03 5.50 -16.44
N PRO A 162 51.99 4.72 -15.91
CA PRO A 162 53.39 5.11 -15.95
C PRO A 162 53.80 5.42 -17.40
N ILE A 163 54.57 6.48 -17.63
CA ILE A 163 54.94 6.93 -18.98
C ILE A 163 55.56 5.79 -19.80
N ALA A 164 56.31 4.89 -19.14
CA ALA A 164 56.89 3.69 -19.72
C ALA A 164 55.86 2.72 -20.34
N TYR A 165 54.64 2.67 -19.82
CA TYR A 165 53.58 1.78 -20.28
C TYR A 165 52.68 2.41 -21.36
N ARG A 166 52.73 3.74 -21.55
CA ARG A 166 51.88 4.48 -22.50
C ARG A 166 52.21 4.14 -23.97
N ARG A 167 53.50 3.93 -24.30
CA ARG A 167 53.94 3.58 -25.67
C ARG A 167 53.42 2.20 -26.10
N ASN A 168 53.44 1.22 -25.19
CA ASN A 168 53.03 -0.15 -25.49
C ASN A 168 51.51 -0.32 -25.56
N ARG A 169 50.72 0.48 -24.81
CA ARG A 169 49.24 0.48 -24.87
C ARG A 169 48.73 0.98 -26.23
N ALA A 170 49.34 2.04 -26.77
CA ALA A 170 48.96 2.58 -28.08
C ALA A 170 49.17 1.58 -29.22
N ILE A 171 50.27 0.83 -29.18
CA ILE A 171 50.60 -0.22 -30.17
C ILE A 171 49.63 -1.41 -30.04
N ARG A 172 49.24 -1.76 -28.80
CA ARG A 172 48.28 -2.85 -28.58
C ARG A 172 46.88 -2.50 -29.04
N GLN A 173 46.44 -1.24 -28.86
CA GLN A 173 45.13 -0.76 -29.30
C GLN A 173 45.02 -0.66 -30.83
N SER A 174 46.11 -0.36 -31.54
CA SER A 174 46.13 -0.41 -33.01
C SER A 174 46.20 -1.84 -33.59
N GLN A 175 46.57 -2.84 -32.78
CA GLN A 175 46.59 -4.25 -33.17
C GLN A 175 45.29 -5.00 -32.86
N VAL A 176 44.32 -4.39 -32.18
CA VAL A 176 42.99 -5.00 -32.04
C VAL A 176 42.32 -4.91 -33.41
N PRO A 177 42.06 -6.04 -34.11
CA PRO A 177 41.42 -6.00 -35.42
C PRO A 177 40.04 -5.38 -35.24
N GLY A 178 39.77 -4.30 -35.97
CA GLY A 178 38.46 -3.66 -35.99
C GLY A 178 37.39 -4.71 -36.32
N ASN A 179 36.56 -5.02 -35.33
CA ASN A 179 35.41 -5.88 -35.51
C ASN A 179 34.38 -5.13 -36.35
N ASN A 180 34.53 -5.22 -37.68
CA ASN A 180 33.50 -4.83 -38.64
C ASN A 180 32.37 -5.85 -38.57
N ARG A 181 31.38 -5.60 -37.71
CA ARG A 181 30.02 -6.12 -37.82
C ARG A 181 29.02 -5.08 -37.33
#